data_AF-A0AAV7K8B8-F1
#
_entry.id   AF-A0AAV7K8B8-F1
#
_cell.length_a   1.000
_cell.length_b   1.000
_cell.length_c   1.000
_cell.angle_alpha   90.00
_cell.angle_beta   90.00
_cell.angle_gamma   90.00
#
_symmetry.space_group_name_H-M   'P 1'
#
loop_
_entity.id
_entity.type
_entity.pdbx_description
1 polymer ?
#
loop_
_entity_poly.entity_id
_entity_poly.type
_entity_poly.pdbx_seq_one_letter_code
_entity_poly.pdbx_strand_id
1 'polypeptide(L)' 'MTLFEIWTLGDKPWGEATNNEIIENLSLMKTLSPPHGCPEEISRVMLKTWKYDQDDRPTFSETVKL' A
#
# COMPACT_ATOMS: atom_id res chain seq x y z
N MET A 1 -0.19 4.32 0.74
CA MET A 1 -1.32 4.29 1.69
C MET A 1 -2.55 5.00 1.13
N THR A 2 -2.46 6.27 0.71
CA THR A 2 -3.62 7.08 0.26
C THR A 2 -4.52 6.43 -0.80
N LEU A 3 -3.96 5.70 -1.77
CA LEU A 3 -4.77 4.99 -2.76
C LEU A 3 -5.70 3.93 -2.13
N PHE A 4 -5.26 3.26 -1.05
CA PHE A 4 -6.09 2.31 -0.32
C PHE A 4 -7.30 3.03 0.26
N GLU A 5 -7.06 4.12 1.00
CA GLU A 5 -8.10 4.92 1.65
C GLU A 5 -9.09 5.49 0.63
N ILE A 6 -8.62 5.95 -0.54
CA ILE A 6 -9.49 6.41 -1.62
C ILE A 6 -10.38 5.26 -2.12
N TRP A 7 -9.79 4.09 -2.38
CA TRP A 7 -10.51 2.95 -2.94
C TRP A 7 -11.53 2.36 -1.96
N THR A 8 -11.18 2.29 -0.68
CA THR A 8 -12.05 1.77 0.38
C THR A 8 -13.02 2.81 0.94
N LEU A 9 -13.13 3.98 0.30
CA LEU A 9 -14.03 5.05 0.72
C LEU A 9 -13.76 5.54 2.16
N GLY A 10 -12.50 5.52 2.57
CA GLY A 10 -12.04 6.05 3.85
C GLY A 10 -11.73 4.99 4.91
N ASP A 11 -11.75 3.69 4.59
CA ASP A 11 -11.36 2.68 5.59
C ASP A 11 -9.91 2.85 6.03
N LYS A 12 -9.68 2.59 7.32
CA LYS A 12 -8.36 2.64 7.93
C LYS A 12 -7.49 1.48 7.41
N PRO A 13 -6.31 1.76 6.84
CA PRO A 13 -5.36 0.72 6.49
C PRO A 13 -4.89 -0.03 7.73
N TRP A 14 -4.72 -1.35 7.63
CA TRP A 14 -4.44 -2.25 8.76
C TRP A 14 -5.53 -2.32 9.85
N GLY A 15 -6.71 -1.73 9.61
CA GLY A 15 -7.84 -1.78 10.53
C GLY A 15 -7.47 -1.27 11.94
N GLU A 16 -7.77 -2.06 12.97
CA GLU A 16 -7.53 -1.71 14.37
C GLU A 16 -6.10 -1.99 14.86
N ALA A 17 -5.19 -2.44 13.98
CA ALA A 17 -3.81 -2.68 14.36
C ALA A 17 -3.15 -1.43 14.95
N THR A 18 -2.37 -1.64 16.01
CA THR A 18 -1.53 -0.63 16.66
C THR A 18 -0.26 -0.38 15.83
N ASN A 19 0.40 0.75 16.10
CA ASN A 19 1.65 1.08 15.42
C ASN A 19 2.74 0.02 15.61
N ASN A 20 2.83 -0.60 16.79
CA ASN A 20 3.82 -1.64 17.06
C ASN A 20 3.54 -2.91 16.24
N GLU A 21 2.27 -3.35 16.17
CA GLU A 21 1.87 -4.48 15.34
C GLU A 21 2.11 -4.21 13.85
N ILE A 22 1.92 -2.97 13.38
CA ILE A 22 2.22 -2.59 11.99
C ILE A 22 3.72 -2.67 11.73
N ILE A 23 4.56 -2.15 12.64
CA ILE A 23 6.03 -2.22 12.52
C ILE A 23 6.50 -3.68 12.50
N GLU A 24 5.94 -4.54 13.36
CA GLU A 24 6.24 -5.98 13.37
C GLU A 24 5.81 -6.68 12.08
N ASN A 25 4.66 -6.32 11.50
CA ASN A 25 4.25 -6.88 10.21
C ASN A 25 5.18 -6.43 9.07
N LEU A 26 5.57 -5.16 9.05
CA LEU A 26 6.49 -4.62 8.04
C LEU A 26 7.89 -5.23 8.14
N SER A 27 8.38 -5.50 9.37
CA SER A 27 9.69 -6.16 9.56
C SER A 27 9.70 -7.62 9.07
N LEU A 28 8.52 -8.26 9.04
CA LEU A 28 8.31 -9.58 8.44
C LEU A 28 8.00 -9.51 6.93
N MET A 29 8.25 -8.37 6.28
CA MET A 29 7.97 -8.12 4.86
C MET A 29 6.50 -8.34 4.47
N LYS A 30 5.57 -8.22 5.43
CA LYS A 30 4.13 -8.25 5.17
C LYS A 30 3.64 -6.86 4.83
N THR A 31 2.79 -6.79 3.81
CA THR A 31 2.14 -5.57 3.34
C THR A 31 0.63 -5.84 3.21
N LEU A 32 -0.17 -4.78 3.12
CA LEU A 32 -1.61 -4.91 2.88
C LEU A 32 -1.87 -5.57 1.52
N SER A 33 -2.95 -6.35 1.46
CA SER A 33 -3.50 -6.75 0.17
C SER A 33 -4.31 -5.59 -0.43
N PRO A 34 -4.24 -5.36 -1.76
CA PRO A 34 -5.12 -4.41 -2.41
C PRO A 34 -6.60 -4.75 -2.11
N PRO A 35 -7.47 -3.74 -1.95
CA PRO A 35 -8.87 -3.99 -1.64
C PRO A 35 -9.59 -4.80 -2.73
N HIS A 36 -10.66 -5.49 -2.34
CA HIS A 36 -11.48 -6.24 -3.28
C HIS A 36 -12.10 -5.32 -4.36
N GLY A 37 -12.11 -5.78 -5.60
CA GLY A 37 -12.66 -5.05 -6.74
C GLY A 37 -11.76 -3.92 -7.27
N CYS A 38 -10.58 -3.69 -6.66
CA CYS A 38 -9.61 -2.71 -7.14
C CYS A 38 -9.04 -3.10 -8.52
N PRO A 39 -9.07 -2.20 -9.52
CA PRO A 39 -8.43 -2.41 -10.81
C PRO A 39 -6.98 -2.82 -10.66
N GLU A 40 -6.51 -3.66 -11.57
CA GLU A 40 -5.14 -4.19 -11.52
C GLU A 40 -4.09 -3.08 -11.59
N GLU A 41 -4.32 -2.04 -12.41
CA GLU A 41 -3.44 -0.88 -12.57
C GLU A 41 -3.25 -0.13 -11.24
N ILE A 42 -4.34 0.14 -10.53
CA ILE A 42 -4.30 0.79 -9.22
C ILE A 42 -3.65 -0.11 -8.18
N SER A 43 -3.98 -1.41 -8.18
CA SER A 43 -3.38 -2.40 -7.29
C SER A 43 -1.87 -2.52 -7.51
N ARG A 44 -1.40 -2.42 -8.77
CA ARG A 44 0.01 -2.44 -9.13
C ARG A 44 0.74 -1.21 -8.61
N VAL A 45 0.16 -0.03 -8.74
CA VAL A 45 0.70 1.21 -8.15
C VAL A 45 0.79 1.09 -6.63
N MET A 46 -0.28 0.61 -5.97
CA MET A 46 -0.28 0.35 -4.53
C MET A 46 0.89 -0.56 -4.13
N LEU A 47 1.01 -1.75 -4.72
CA LEU A 47 2.05 -2.73 -4.37
C LEU A 47 3.48 -2.23 -4.64
N LYS A 48 3.69 -1.44 -5.71
CA LYS A 48 5.00 -0.83 -5.98
C LYS A 48 5.35 0.28 -5.01
N THR A 49 4.37 1.08 -4.58
CA THR A 49 4.61 2.15 -3.60
C THR A 49 4.69 1.64 -2.16
N TRP A 50 4.27 0.40 -1.88
CA TRP A 50 4.33 -0.23 -0.54
C TRP A 50 5.55 -1.13 -0.34
N LYS A 51 6.58 -1.00 -1.18
CA LYS A 51 7.84 -1.72 -1.00
C LYS A 51 8.53 -1.32 0.30
N TYR A 52 9.13 -2.29 1.00
CA TYR A 52 9.81 -2.04 2.26
C TYR A 52 10.99 -1.08 2.05
N ASP A 53 11.89 -1.43 1.13
CA ASP A 53 12.98 -0.57 0.70
C ASP A 53 12.41 0.67 -0.02
N GLN A 54 12.99 1.84 0.28
CA GLN A 54 12.63 3.08 -0.38
C GLN A 54 13.13 3.13 -1.82
N ASP A 55 14.27 2.48 -2.11
CA ASP A 55 14.92 2.54 -3.42
C ASP A 55 14.15 1.70 -4.46
N ASP A 56 13.33 0.75 -4.00
CA ASP A 56 12.41 -0.04 -4.82
C ASP A 56 11.10 0.70 -5.16
N ARG A 57 10.85 1.87 -4.55
CA ARG A 57 9.60 2.62 -4.75
C ARG A 57 9.74 3.54 -5.96
N PRO A 58 8.73 3.62 -6.82
CA PRO A 58 8.74 4.57 -7.92
C PRO A 58 8.64 6.00 -7.40
N THR A 59 9.25 6.92 -8.13
CA THR A 59 8.97 8.36 -7.98
C THR A 59 7.51 8.66 -8.37
N PHE A 60 7.01 9.83 -7.98
CA PHE A 60 5.68 10.27 -8.43
C PHE A 60 5.58 10.34 -9.96
N SER A 61 6.64 10.78 -10.65
CA SER A 61 6.66 10.87 -12.12
C SER A 61 6.58 9.50 -12.80
N GLU A 62 7.20 8.48 -12.20
CA GLU A 62 7.09 7.09 -12.67
C GLU A 62 5.74 6.48 -12.33
N THR A 63 5.16 6.84 -11.18
CA THR A 63 3.86 6.33 -10.73
C THR A 63 2.73 6.64 -11.72
N VAL A 64 2.75 7.80 -12.37
CA VAL A 64 1.75 8.20 -13.37
C VAL A 64 1.84 7.38 -14.67
N LYS A 65 2.93 6.62 -14.87
CA LYS A 65 3.20 5.85 -16.09
C LYS A 65 2.99 4.34 -15.90
N LEU A 66 2.59 3.89 -14.71
CA LEU A 66 2.42 2.49 -14.33
C LEU A 66 1.04 1.95 -14.68
#